data_AF-A0A922M4A6-F1
#
_entry.id   AF-A0A922M4A6-F1
#
_cell.length_a   1.000
_cell.length_b   1.000
_cell.length_c   1.000
_cell.angle_alpha   90.00
_cell.angle_beta   90.00
_cell.angle_gamma   90.00
#
_symmetry.space_group_name_H-M   'P 1'
#
loop_
_entity.id
_entity.type
_entity.pdbx_description
1 polymer ?
#
loop_
_entity_poly.entity_id
_entity_poly.type
_entity_poly.pdbx_seq_one_letter_code
_entity_poly.pdbx_strand_id
1 'polypeptide(L)'
;MDPLQLILARYFNIWNFACAIRDEETAVAAAKAWLLIPARTPRCPICRGNMSREPKLSYKLKYRLRCWRCAREGRPSIRSPLKNTFFERSHVSVLDTLRLMLHFLRKDKVSQAAIDVGVTKKTAIQTYHYFRELCEVAEAHDRELLGGNTDIVEIDETHLFTRKYHRGRLLRRQTWTFGCLSRLTK
;
A
#
# COMPACT_ATOMS: atom_id res chain seq x y z
N MET A 1 -21.27 -8.95 8.74
CA MET A 1 -20.02 -9.73 8.74
C MET A 1 -18.94 -8.83 9.33
N ASP A 2 -18.19 -9.31 10.32
CA ASP A 2 -17.09 -8.53 10.91
C ASP A 2 -16.01 -8.24 9.84
N PRO A 3 -15.44 -7.02 9.73
CA PRO A 3 -14.40 -6.70 8.74
C PRO A 3 -13.18 -7.63 8.78
N LEU A 4 -12.86 -8.25 9.91
CA LEU A 4 -11.77 -9.25 9.98
C LEU A 4 -12.20 -10.59 9.36
N GLN A 5 -13.44 -11.01 9.59
CA GLN A 5 -14.04 -12.19 8.93
C GLN A 5 -14.13 -12.02 7.41
N LEU A 6 -14.15 -10.77 6.92
CA LEU A 6 -14.15 -10.47 5.50
C LEU A 6 -12.85 -10.90 4.81
N ILE A 7 -11.69 -10.56 5.38
CA ILE A 7 -10.38 -10.94 4.81
C ILE A 7 -10.17 -12.46 4.87
N LEU A 8 -10.70 -13.09 5.93
CA LEU A 8 -10.64 -14.54 6.13
C LEU A 8 -11.74 -15.30 5.37
N ALA A 9 -12.66 -14.59 4.70
CA ALA A 9 -13.75 -15.22 4.00
C ALA A 9 -13.21 -16.01 2.80
N ARG A 10 -13.55 -17.31 2.75
CA ARG A 10 -13.23 -18.23 1.66
C ARG A 10 -13.66 -17.71 0.27
N TYR A 11 -14.66 -16.82 0.22
CA TYR A 11 -15.14 -16.15 -0.99
C TYR A 11 -15.23 -14.63 -0.77
N PHE A 12 -14.10 -13.93 -0.90
CA PHE A 12 -14.05 -12.46 -0.90
C PHE A 12 -14.53 -11.92 -2.26
N ASN A 13 -15.73 -11.33 -2.29
CA ASN A 13 -16.31 -10.74 -3.50
C ASN A 13 -16.89 -9.34 -3.21
N ILE A 14 -17.25 -8.63 -4.28
CA ILE A 14 -17.73 -7.25 -4.18
C ILE A 14 -19.00 -7.10 -3.35
N TRP A 15 -19.88 -8.11 -3.37
CA TRP A 15 -21.12 -8.11 -2.61
C TRP A 15 -20.87 -8.26 -1.12
N ASN A 16 -20.03 -9.23 -0.72
CA ASN A 16 -19.65 -9.42 0.67
C ASN A 16 -18.94 -8.18 1.22
N PHE A 17 -18.05 -7.57 0.42
CA PHE A 17 -17.39 -6.32 0.77
C PHE A 17 -18.39 -5.17 0.95
N ALA A 18 -19.29 -4.96 -0.01
CA ALA A 18 -20.29 -3.89 0.06
C ALA A 18 -21.27 -4.07 1.23
N CYS A 19 -21.61 -5.32 1.58
CA CYS A 19 -22.43 -5.62 2.74
C CYS A 19 -21.71 -5.37 4.08
N ALA A 20 -20.39 -5.62 4.15
CA ALA A 20 -19.61 -5.45 5.37
C ALA A 20 -19.12 -4.01 5.57
N ILE A 21 -18.78 -3.32 4.49
CA ILE A 21 -18.23 -1.96 4.49
C ILE A 21 -19.12 -1.08 3.61
N ARG A 22 -20.20 -0.58 4.22
CA ARG A 22 -21.26 0.16 3.52
C ARG A 22 -20.99 1.66 3.47
N ASP A 23 -20.34 2.19 4.48
CA ASP A 23 -20.25 3.62 4.77
C ASP A 23 -18.85 4.00 5.27
N GLU A 24 -18.58 5.30 5.33
CA GLU A 24 -17.25 5.81 5.72
C GLU A 24 -16.90 5.44 7.18
N GLU A 25 -17.87 5.34 8.08
CA GLU A 25 -17.62 5.00 9.48
C GLU A 25 -17.23 3.53 9.62
N THR A 26 -17.96 2.62 8.95
CA THR A 26 -17.59 1.20 8.89
C THR A 26 -16.25 0.99 8.18
N ALA A 27 -15.95 1.76 7.14
CA ALA A 27 -14.65 1.73 6.47
C ALA A 27 -13.50 2.17 7.39
N VAL A 28 -13.69 3.22 8.18
CA VAL A 28 -12.68 3.67 9.16
C VAL A 28 -12.51 2.65 10.28
N ALA A 29 -13.58 2.00 10.73
CA ALA A 29 -13.51 0.93 11.71
C ALA A 29 -12.72 -0.28 11.16
N ALA A 30 -13.02 -0.72 9.94
CA ALA A 30 -12.28 -1.77 9.24
C ALA A 30 -10.80 -1.40 9.08
N ALA A 31 -10.51 -0.19 8.63
CA ALA A 31 -9.14 0.30 8.45
C ALA A 31 -8.34 0.34 9.77
N LYS A 32 -8.99 0.59 10.91
CA LYS A 32 -8.34 0.46 12.23
C LYS A 32 -8.10 -0.99 12.63
N ALA A 33 -9.07 -1.87 12.37
CA ALA A 33 -8.95 -3.30 12.66
C ALA A 33 -7.82 -3.94 11.84
N TRP A 34 -7.65 -3.51 10.59
CA TRP A 34 -6.57 -3.95 9.69
C TRP A 34 -5.25 -3.19 9.88
N LEU A 35 -5.16 -2.34 10.92
CA LEU A 35 -3.96 -1.55 11.24
C LEU A 35 -3.50 -0.58 10.14
N LEU A 36 -4.33 -0.31 9.12
CA LEU A 36 -4.09 0.74 8.12
C LEU A 36 -4.20 2.15 8.73
N ILE A 37 -4.98 2.26 9.81
CA ILE A 37 -5.07 3.43 10.69
C ILE A 37 -4.72 2.97 12.11
N PRO A 38 -3.91 3.72 12.88
CA PRO A 38 -3.64 3.39 14.27
C PRO A 38 -4.93 3.22 15.09
N ALA A 39 -5.09 2.05 15.72
CA ALA A 39 -6.24 1.76 16.58
C ALA A 39 -6.25 2.68 17.82
N ARG A 40 -5.07 2.99 18.35
CA ARG A 40 -4.87 3.92 19.47
C ARG A 40 -4.42 5.28 18.94
N THR A 41 -4.85 6.33 19.63
CA THR A 41 -4.42 7.70 19.34
C THR A 41 -2.91 7.83 19.52
N PRO A 42 -2.15 8.33 18.52
CA PRO A 42 -0.71 8.46 18.63
C PRO A 42 -0.31 9.48 19.70
N ARG A 43 0.87 9.25 20.30
CA ARG A 43 1.48 10.18 21.27
C ARG A 43 2.04 11.41 20.56
N CYS A 44 2.10 12.52 21.28
CA CYS A 44 2.69 13.76 20.79
C CYS A 44 4.17 13.55 20.42
N PRO A 45 4.64 13.98 19.23
CA PRO A 45 6.04 13.83 18.84
C PRO A 45 6.99 14.71 19.68
N ILE A 46 6.49 15.79 20.27
CA ILE A 46 7.30 16.74 21.05
C ILE A 46 7.42 16.30 22.51
N CYS A 47 6.29 16.12 23.21
CA CYS A 47 6.28 15.85 24.66
C CYS A 47 5.96 14.40 25.03
N ARG A 48 5.71 13.52 24.04
CA ARG A 48 5.27 12.12 24.20
C ARG A 48 3.97 11.92 25.01
N GLY A 49 3.28 13.01 25.34
CA GLY A 49 1.99 12.98 26.04
C GLY A 49 0.83 12.57 25.14
N ASN A 50 -0.33 12.38 25.75
CA ASN A 50 -1.56 12.05 25.05
C ASN A 50 -2.03 13.21 24.16
N MET A 51 -2.61 12.87 23.01
CA MET A 51 -3.27 13.83 22.12
C MET A 51 -4.78 13.67 22.22
N SER A 52 -5.50 14.79 22.21
CA SER A 52 -6.95 14.84 22.20
C SER A 52 -7.48 15.00 20.78
N ARG A 53 -8.66 14.43 20.52
CA ARG A 53 -9.38 14.61 19.26
C ARG A 53 -10.15 15.92 19.31
N GLU A 54 -9.99 16.75 18.29
CA GLU A 54 -10.68 18.03 18.14
C GLU A 54 -11.44 18.02 16.80
N PRO A 55 -12.74 18.39 16.77
CA PRO A 55 -13.51 18.43 15.53
C PRO A 55 -12.89 19.36 14.48
N LYS A 56 -12.79 18.87 13.25
CA LYS A 56 -12.33 19.64 12.09
C LYS A 56 -12.91 19.04 10.81
N LEU A 57 -14.04 19.57 10.36
CA LEU A 57 -14.82 19.03 9.23
C LEU A 57 -14.08 18.98 7.89
N SER A 58 -13.07 19.84 7.71
CA SER A 58 -12.23 19.88 6.50
C SER A 58 -11.28 18.68 6.39
N TYR A 59 -11.06 17.92 7.47
CA TYR A 59 -10.21 16.74 7.46
C TYR A 59 -11.02 15.51 7.02
N LYS A 60 -10.35 14.52 6.43
CA LYS A 60 -10.98 13.28 5.95
C LYS A 60 -11.79 12.58 7.04
N LEU A 61 -11.19 12.40 8.22
CA LEU A 61 -11.87 11.80 9.38
C LEU A 61 -12.70 12.80 10.20
N LYS A 62 -12.89 14.04 9.74
CA LYS A 62 -13.65 15.10 10.44
C LYS A 62 -13.11 15.52 11.81
N TYR A 63 -11.90 15.09 12.18
CA TYR A 63 -11.19 15.54 13.38
C TYR A 63 -9.68 15.67 13.14
N ARG A 64 -9.02 16.44 14.00
CA ARG A 64 -7.57 16.55 14.11
C ARG A 64 -7.10 16.14 15.50
N LEU A 65 -5.81 15.84 15.64
CA LEU A 65 -5.19 15.54 16.93
C LEU A 65 -4.44 16.77 17.43
N ARG A 66 -4.70 17.16 18.69
CA ARG A 66 -4.03 18.28 19.35
C ARG A 66 -3.45 17.84 20.69
N CYS A 67 -2.20 18.24 20.96
CA CYS A 67 -1.61 18.07 22.29
C CYS A 67 -1.86 19.31 23.15
N TRP A 68 -2.63 19.18 24.24
CA TRP A 68 -2.92 20.29 25.15
C TRP A 68 -1.73 20.71 26.00
N ARG A 69 -0.83 19.79 26.37
CA ARG A 69 0.40 20.13 27.11
C ARG A 69 1.27 21.10 26.30
N CYS A 70 1.59 20.75 25.06
CA CYS A 70 2.40 21.61 24.20
C CYS A 70 1.67 22.91 23.81
N ALA A 71 0.34 22.89 23.71
CA ALA A 71 -0.43 24.12 23.49
C ALA A 71 -0.34 25.10 24.66
N ARG A 72 -0.33 24.61 25.91
CA ARG A 72 -0.14 25.46 27.11
C ARG A 72 1.27 26.05 27.19
N GLU A 73 2.27 25.32 26.69
CA GLU A 73 3.67 25.76 26.61
C GLU A 73 3.95 26.71 25.42
N GLY A 74 2.92 27.18 24.71
CA GLY A 74 3.08 28.09 23.56
C GLY A 74 3.59 27.43 22.27
N ARG A 75 3.77 26.10 22.24
CA ARG A 75 4.29 25.32 21.11
C ARG A 75 3.29 24.25 20.63
N PRO A 76 2.12 24.62 20.10
CA PRO A 76 1.04 23.66 19.83
C PRO A 76 1.44 22.59 18.81
N SER A 77 1.38 21.31 19.23
CA SER A 77 1.52 20.17 18.32
C SER A 77 0.15 19.74 17.80
N ILE A 78 -0.08 19.93 16.50
CA ILE A 78 -1.31 19.55 15.79
C ILE A 78 -0.95 18.55 14.68
N ARG A 79 -1.70 17.45 14.54
CA ARG A 79 -1.47 16.46 13.48
C ARG A 79 -2.77 15.93 12.89
N SER A 80 -2.70 15.52 11.62
CA SER A 80 -3.72 14.67 11.02
C SER A 80 -3.72 13.29 11.69
N PRO A 81 -4.90 12.69 11.94
CA PRO A 81 -4.99 11.30 12.41
C PRO A 81 -4.42 10.28 11.41
N LEU A 82 -4.33 10.66 10.13
CA LEU A 82 -3.84 9.83 9.02
C LEU A 82 -2.38 10.14 8.65
N LYS A 83 -1.65 10.86 9.52
CA LYS A 83 -0.23 11.15 9.28
C LYS A 83 0.60 9.89 9.57
N ASN A 84 1.53 9.55 8.69
CA ASN A 84 2.35 8.33 8.71
C ASN A 84 1.50 7.05 8.68
N THR A 85 0.42 7.05 7.90
CA THR A 85 -0.44 5.89 7.71
C THR A 85 -0.68 5.62 6.23
N PHE A 86 -1.33 4.51 5.91
CA PHE A 86 -1.73 4.13 4.55
C PHE A 86 -2.51 5.24 3.80
N PHE A 87 -3.20 6.11 4.54
CA PHE A 87 -4.04 7.16 3.96
C PHE A 87 -3.38 8.54 3.96
N GLU A 88 -2.08 8.62 4.27
CA GLU A 88 -1.35 9.89 4.23
C GLU A 88 -1.37 10.48 2.81
N ARG A 89 -1.66 11.79 2.70
CA ARG A 89 -1.72 12.55 1.43
C ARG A 89 -2.72 12.03 0.40
N SER A 90 -3.48 10.98 0.69
CA SER A 90 -4.59 10.56 -0.16
C SER A 90 -5.72 11.59 -0.10
N HIS A 91 -6.19 12.04 -1.27
CA HIS A 91 -7.37 12.90 -1.40
C HIS A 91 -8.68 12.10 -1.56
N VAL A 92 -8.57 10.77 -1.59
CA VAL A 92 -9.70 9.84 -1.72
C VAL A 92 -10.24 9.48 -0.33
N SER A 93 -11.55 9.27 -0.18
CA SER A 93 -12.16 8.82 1.08
C SER A 93 -11.57 7.47 1.53
N VAL A 94 -11.73 7.11 2.81
CA VAL A 94 -11.28 5.80 3.30
C VAL A 94 -12.07 4.70 2.59
N LEU A 95 -13.39 4.85 2.50
CA LEU A 95 -14.26 3.88 1.81
C LEU A 95 -13.87 3.66 0.35
N ASP A 96 -13.69 4.74 -0.42
CA ASP A 96 -13.38 4.62 -1.85
C ASP A 96 -11.96 4.10 -2.07
N THR A 97 -11.02 4.39 -1.17
CA THR A 97 -9.69 3.78 -1.21
C THR A 97 -9.79 2.26 -1.01
N LEU A 98 -10.60 1.79 -0.07
CA LEU A 98 -10.81 0.36 0.15
C LEU A 98 -11.56 -0.32 -1.02
N ARG A 99 -12.52 0.37 -1.65
CA ARG A 99 -13.18 -0.12 -2.87
C ARG A 99 -12.21 -0.24 -4.03
N LEU A 100 -11.35 0.76 -4.23
CA LEU A 100 -10.28 0.69 -5.24
C LEU A 100 -9.31 -0.45 -4.93
N MET A 101 -8.99 -0.70 -3.65
CA MET A 101 -8.15 -1.83 -3.24
C MET A 101 -8.80 -3.18 -3.60
N LEU A 102 -10.11 -3.33 -3.37
CA LEU A 102 -10.84 -4.53 -3.81
C LEU A 102 -10.71 -4.76 -5.32
N HIS A 103 -10.94 -3.73 -6.14
CA HIS A 103 -10.79 -3.83 -7.60
C HIS A 103 -9.34 -4.16 -8.00
N PHE A 104 -8.36 -3.58 -7.31
CA PHE A 104 -6.95 -3.85 -7.54
C PHE A 104 -6.61 -5.32 -7.26
N LEU A 105 -7.05 -5.87 -6.12
CA LEU A 105 -6.84 -7.28 -5.76
C LEU A 105 -7.51 -8.26 -6.73
N ARG A 106 -8.66 -7.87 -7.30
CA ARG A 106 -9.37 -8.62 -8.34
C ARG A 106 -8.75 -8.48 -9.74
N LYS A 107 -7.73 -7.63 -9.89
CA LYS A 107 -7.08 -7.29 -11.16
C LYS A 107 -8.05 -6.66 -12.17
N ASP A 108 -9.06 -5.94 -11.69
CA ASP A 108 -10.00 -5.23 -12.54
C ASP A 108 -9.30 -4.07 -13.26
N LYS A 109 -9.76 -3.76 -14.48
CA LYS A 109 -9.24 -2.63 -15.25
C LYS A 109 -9.45 -1.32 -14.48
N VAL A 110 -8.44 -0.47 -14.41
CA VAL A 110 -8.50 0.84 -13.73
C VAL A 110 -9.66 1.70 -14.22
N SER A 111 -9.98 1.64 -15.52
CA SER A 111 -11.12 2.37 -16.09
C SER A 111 -12.46 1.91 -15.50
N GLN A 112 -12.62 0.60 -15.26
CA GLN A 112 -13.82 0.05 -14.66
C GLN A 112 -13.90 0.44 -13.18
N ALA A 113 -12.80 0.28 -12.44
CA ALA A 113 -12.72 0.66 -11.03
C ALA A 113 -13.03 2.16 -10.82
N ALA A 114 -12.59 3.03 -11.73
CA ALA A 114 -12.89 4.46 -11.67
C ALA A 114 -14.41 4.74 -11.78
N ILE A 115 -15.08 4.03 -12.70
CA ILE A 115 -16.53 4.15 -12.91
C ILE A 115 -17.28 3.60 -11.70
N ASP A 116 -16.96 2.39 -11.26
CA ASP A 116 -17.67 1.68 -10.20
C ASP A 116 -17.56 2.40 -8.85
N VAL A 117 -16.40 3.01 -8.57
CA VAL A 117 -16.17 3.77 -7.33
C VAL A 117 -16.62 5.24 -7.45
N GLY A 118 -16.80 5.75 -8.66
CA GLY A 118 -17.19 7.15 -8.88
C GLY A 118 -16.06 8.15 -8.68
N VAL A 119 -14.81 7.75 -8.94
CA VAL A 119 -13.63 8.64 -8.88
C VAL A 119 -13.12 8.99 -10.27
N THR A 120 -12.36 10.08 -10.39
CA THR A 120 -11.74 10.39 -11.69
C THR A 120 -10.77 9.28 -12.11
N LYS A 121 -10.69 9.01 -13.41
CA LYS A 121 -9.73 8.03 -13.96
C LYS A 121 -8.29 8.34 -13.53
N LYS A 122 -7.92 9.61 -13.46
CA LYS A 122 -6.60 10.05 -12.96
C LYS A 122 -6.37 9.62 -11.51
N THR A 123 -7.36 9.85 -10.65
CA THR A 123 -7.32 9.44 -9.24
C THR A 123 -7.19 7.92 -9.11
N ALA A 124 -8.00 7.13 -9.85
CA ALA A 124 -7.92 5.67 -9.81
C ALA A 124 -6.54 5.16 -10.27
N ILE A 125 -5.98 5.74 -11.33
CA ILE A 125 -4.62 5.42 -11.81
C ILE A 125 -3.59 5.68 -10.70
N GLN A 126 -3.62 6.86 -10.08
CA GLN A 126 -2.70 7.21 -9.00
C GLN A 126 -2.82 6.26 -7.81
N THR A 127 -4.04 5.91 -7.40
CA THR A 127 -4.26 4.96 -6.31
C THR A 127 -3.72 3.57 -6.66
N TYR A 128 -3.91 3.09 -7.90
CA TYR A 128 -3.33 1.82 -8.34
C TYR A 128 -1.80 1.85 -8.39
N HIS A 129 -1.19 2.98 -8.79
CA HIS A 129 0.27 3.12 -8.71
C HIS A 129 0.74 3.04 -7.26
N TYR A 130 0.08 3.74 -6.35
CA TYR A 130 0.39 3.67 -4.92
C TYR A 130 0.30 2.23 -4.39
N PHE A 131 -0.72 1.46 -4.78
CA PHE A 131 -0.82 0.05 -4.37
C PHE A 131 0.34 -0.81 -4.91
N ARG A 132 0.78 -0.57 -6.16
CA ARG A 132 1.94 -1.28 -6.72
C ARG A 132 3.22 -0.94 -5.98
N GLU A 133 3.46 0.34 -5.68
CA GLU A 133 4.62 0.79 -4.90
C GLU A 133 4.65 0.09 -3.53
N LEU A 134 3.48 -0.05 -2.88
CA LEU A 134 3.39 -0.79 -1.61
C LEU A 134 3.71 -2.28 -1.78
N CYS A 135 3.22 -2.93 -2.85
CA CYS A 135 3.56 -4.31 -3.15
C CYS A 135 5.05 -4.48 -3.42
N GLU A 136 5.69 -3.56 -4.16
CA GLU A 136 7.13 -3.58 -4.41
C GLU A 136 7.93 -3.44 -3.12
N VAL A 137 7.52 -2.54 -2.23
CA VAL A 137 8.15 -2.40 -0.91
C VAL A 137 7.97 -3.66 -0.07
N ALA A 138 6.76 -4.24 -0.03
CA ALA A 138 6.50 -5.48 0.70
C ALA A 138 7.35 -6.63 0.15
N GLU A 139 7.36 -6.82 -1.17
CA GLU A 139 8.19 -7.82 -1.84
C GLU A 139 9.67 -7.61 -1.52
N ALA A 140 10.17 -6.37 -1.53
CA ALA A 140 11.56 -6.06 -1.22
C ALA A 140 11.95 -6.40 0.23
N HIS A 141 11.02 -6.31 1.19
CA HIS A 141 11.25 -6.70 2.58
C HIS A 141 11.17 -8.22 2.80
N ASP A 142 10.42 -8.92 1.94
CA ASP A 142 10.30 -10.39 1.96
C ASP A 142 11.40 -11.10 1.14
N ARG A 143 12.39 -10.36 0.63
CA ARG A 143 13.54 -10.97 -0.06
C ARG A 143 14.49 -11.58 0.95
N GLU A 144 14.42 -12.90 1.06
CA GLU A 144 15.56 -13.68 1.52
C GLU A 144 16.72 -13.46 0.53
N LEU A 145 17.92 -13.21 1.06
CA LEU A 145 19.13 -13.17 0.24
C LEU A 145 19.31 -14.55 -0.39
N LEU A 146 19.49 -14.60 -1.71
CA LEU A 146 19.87 -15.84 -2.38
C LEU A 146 21.33 -16.15 -2.02
N GLY A 147 21.57 -17.28 -1.38
CA GLY A 147 22.88 -17.66 -0.85
C GLY A 147 23.03 -17.53 0.68
N GLY A 148 24.18 -17.96 1.21
CA GLY A 148 24.50 -17.96 2.63
C GLY A 148 25.79 -18.73 2.90
N ASN A 149 26.27 -18.80 4.15
CA ASN A 149 27.56 -19.45 4.48
C ASN A 149 27.68 -20.92 4.03
N THR A 150 26.55 -21.60 3.81
CA THR A 150 26.49 -23.01 3.40
C THR A 150 25.81 -23.23 2.05
N ASP A 151 25.41 -22.17 1.36
CA ASP A 151 24.74 -22.26 0.06
C ASP A 151 25.71 -21.95 -1.08
N ILE A 152 25.62 -22.74 -2.15
CA ILE A 152 26.36 -22.51 -3.39
C ILE A 152 25.35 -21.97 -4.40
N VAL A 153 25.49 -20.69 -4.73
CA VAL A 153 24.73 -20.05 -5.80
C VAL A 153 25.50 -20.21 -7.10
N GLU A 154 24.92 -20.94 -8.05
CA GLU A 154 25.40 -20.99 -9.42
C GLU A 154 24.88 -19.77 -10.18
N ILE A 155 25.78 -19.10 -10.88
CA ILE A 155 25.45 -17.97 -11.74
C ILE A 155 25.80 -18.38 -13.16
N ASP A 156 24.82 -18.30 -14.05
CA ASP A 156 25.02 -18.53 -15.48
C ASP A 156 24.77 -17.23 -16.25
N GLU A 157 25.57 -17.01 -17.28
CA GLU A 157 25.55 -15.79 -18.08
C GLU A 157 25.14 -16.13 -19.51
N THR A 158 24.02 -15.57 -19.94
CA THR A 158 23.62 -15.63 -21.34
C THR A 158 23.83 -14.27 -21.98
N HIS A 159 24.75 -14.22 -22.95
CA HIS A 159 24.91 -13.04 -23.79
C HIS A 159 23.95 -13.09 -24.97
N LEU A 160 22.94 -12.23 -24.93
CA LEU A 160 21.96 -12.11 -26.00
C LEU A 160 22.43 -11.10 -27.06
N PHE A 161 22.25 -11.49 -28.33
CA PHE A 161 22.43 -10.64 -29.51
C PHE A 161 23.88 -10.36 -29.96
N THR A 162 24.76 -11.37 -29.95
CA THR A 162 26.03 -11.33 -30.71
C THR A 162 25.87 -11.88 -32.12
N ARG A 163 26.58 -11.30 -33.09
CA ARG A 163 26.67 -11.86 -34.44
C ARG A 163 27.26 -13.27 -34.40
N LYS A 164 26.51 -14.27 -34.87
CA LYS A 164 27.09 -15.59 -35.16
C LYS A 164 28.15 -15.42 -36.26
N TYR A 165 29.41 -15.76 -35.96
CA TYR A 165 30.56 -15.61 -36.87
C TYR A 165 30.83 -14.17 -37.37
N HIS A 166 30.49 -13.13 -36.60
CA HIS A 166 30.61 -11.73 -37.02
C HIS A 166 29.84 -11.37 -38.31
N ARG A 167 28.93 -12.23 -38.79
CA ARG A 167 28.12 -12.00 -40.00
C ARG A 167 26.68 -11.61 -39.64
N GLY A 168 26.06 -10.78 -40.48
CA GLY A 168 24.66 -10.34 -40.34
C GLY A 168 24.44 -9.00 -39.65
N ARG A 169 23.17 -8.57 -39.59
CA ARG A 169 22.73 -7.27 -39.07
C ARG A 169 22.99 -7.16 -37.56
N LEU A 170 23.65 -6.10 -37.12
CA LEU A 170 23.82 -5.81 -35.70
C LEU A 170 22.49 -5.35 -35.12
N LEU A 171 21.98 -6.05 -34.11
CA LEU A 171 20.84 -5.58 -33.32
C LEU A 171 21.31 -4.47 -32.37
N ARG A 172 20.47 -3.45 -32.16
CA ARG A 172 20.86 -2.16 -31.57
C ARG A 172 21.33 -2.20 -30.11
N ARG A 173 21.10 -3.30 -29.37
CA ARG A 173 21.52 -3.47 -27.97
C ARG A 173 22.10 -4.86 -27.79
N GLN A 174 23.32 -4.92 -27.27
CA GLN A 174 23.85 -6.11 -26.62
C GLN A 174 23.28 -6.15 -25.20
N THR A 175 22.76 -7.30 -24.79
CA THR A 175 22.17 -7.46 -23.46
C THR A 175 22.78 -8.69 -22.83
N TRP A 176 23.36 -8.52 -21.65
CA TRP A 176 23.76 -9.62 -20.79
C TRP A 176 22.61 -9.94 -19.85
N THR A 177 22.20 -11.20 -19.82
CA THR A 177 21.22 -11.72 -18.87
C THR A 177 21.93 -12.72 -17.96
N PHE A 178 21.83 -12.48 -16.65
CA PHE A 178 22.41 -13.33 -15.62
C PHE A 178 21.27 -14.12 -14.98
N GLY A 179 21.37 -15.43 -14.98
CA GLY A 179 20.51 -16.32 -14.20
C GLY A 179 21.26 -16.78 -12.97
N CYS A 180 20.60 -16.87 -11.82
CA CYS A 180 21.20 -17.40 -10.60
C CYS A 180 20.30 -18.51 -10.02
N LEU A 181 20.91 -19.60 -9.56
CA LEU A 181 20.23 -20.73 -8.92
C LEU A 181 20.96 -21.11 -7.63
N SER A 182 20.24 -21.25 -6.53
CA SER A 182 20.77 -21.85 -5.30
C SER A 182 20.72 -23.38 -5.41
N ARG A 183 21.81 -24.07 -5.06
CA ARG A 183 21.82 -25.55 -5.03
C ARG A 183 20.97 -26.13 -3.89
N LEU A 184 20.61 -25.31 -2.91
CA LEU A 184 19.79 -25.73 -1.77
C LEU A 184 18.29 -25.58 -2.03
N THR A 185 17.87 -24.74 -2.98
CA THR A 185 16.47 -24.65 -3.40
C THR A 185 16.08 -25.86 -4.26
N LYS A 186 15.31 -26.79 -3.68
CA LYS A 186 14.65 -27.89 -4.40
C LYS A 186 13.35 -27.44 -5.05
#